data_AF-A0A4Q2YRX2-F1
#
_entry.id   AF-A0A4Q2YRX2-F1
#
_cell.length_a   1.000
_cell.length_b   1.000
_cell.length_c   1.000
_cell.angle_alpha   90.00
_cell.angle_beta   90.00
_cell.angle_gamma   90.00
#
_symmetry.space_group_name_H-M   'P 1'
#
loop_
_entity.id
_entity.type
_entity.pdbx_description
1 polymer ?
#
loop_
_entity_poly.entity_id
_entity_poly.type
_entity_poly.pdbx_seq_one_letter_code
_entity_poly.pdbx_strand_id
1 'polypeptide(L)'
;MRDLWESPALGPFFARLVLTPLSWLYAAGWQAYLATYRFGFKKAAEPHRPILCVGNLQVGGSGKSPLVRHLIDVLRGMGREVVVSCSGYGSPRAEAATLAPEGELDAAEWGDEPAMLRMQVPDLPLVVGRRRVLAAAIVHQHFPNAVMLMDDGFQHLPLRKTLSIVLDPLQPKNRR
;
A
#
# COMPACT_ATOMS: atom_id res chain seq x y z
N MET A 1 -26.86 13.94 22.02
CA MET A 1 -26.03 13.30 20.97
C MET A 1 -25.52 11.90 21.34
N ARG A 2 -25.95 11.32 22.49
CA ARG A 2 -25.67 9.93 22.89
C ARG A 2 -26.87 9.00 22.63
N ASP A 3 -28.05 9.56 22.35
CA ASP A 3 -29.32 8.84 22.32
C ASP A 3 -29.70 8.24 20.96
N LEU A 4 -28.87 8.42 19.92
CA LEU A 4 -29.09 7.79 18.61
C LEU A 4 -28.56 6.34 18.52
N TRP A 5 -27.82 5.89 19.53
CA TRP A 5 -27.19 4.56 19.55
C TRP A 5 -27.92 3.51 20.40
N GLU A 6 -28.92 3.90 21.20
CA GLU A 6 -29.65 3.00 22.11
C GLU A 6 -31.13 2.82 21.74
N SER A 7 -31.48 2.90 20.45
CA SER A 7 -32.84 2.59 20.00
C SER A 7 -33.03 1.07 19.88
N PRO A 8 -34.05 0.47 20.53
CA PRO A 8 -34.27 -0.96 20.48
C PRO A 8 -34.75 -1.39 19.09
N ALA A 9 -34.09 -2.44 18.58
CA ALA A 9 -34.58 -3.45 17.64
C ALA A 9 -35.53 -2.97 16.51
N LEU A 10 -34.95 -2.69 15.33
CA LEU A 10 -35.47 -2.94 13.97
C LEU A 10 -34.43 -2.48 12.92
N GLY A 11 -33.75 -1.36 13.17
CA GLY A 11 -32.69 -0.78 12.32
C GLY A 11 -31.51 -1.70 11.99
N PRO A 12 -30.86 -2.39 12.95
CA PRO A 12 -29.73 -3.27 12.65
C PRO A 12 -30.13 -4.56 11.90
N PHE A 13 -31.38 -5.01 12.04
CA PHE A 13 -31.89 -6.16 11.28
C PHE A 13 -32.15 -5.79 9.81
N PHE A 14 -32.82 -4.67 9.55
CA PHE A 14 -33.02 -4.16 8.18
C PHE A 14 -31.71 -3.76 7.51
N ALA A 15 -30.80 -3.10 8.24
CA ALA A 15 -29.46 -2.81 7.76
C ALA A 15 -28.72 -4.11 7.40
N ARG A 16 -28.77 -5.15 8.25
CA ARG A 16 -28.19 -6.45 7.91
C ARG A 16 -28.87 -7.09 6.69
N LEU A 17 -30.20 -7.07 6.59
CA LEU A 17 -30.94 -7.67 5.47
C LEU A 17 -30.62 -7.03 4.12
N VAL A 18 -30.34 -5.73 4.10
CA VAL A 18 -29.95 -4.99 2.88
C VAL A 18 -28.45 -5.06 2.62
N LEU A 19 -27.63 -5.01 3.67
CA LEU A 19 -26.17 -5.04 3.55
C LEU A 19 -25.64 -6.46 3.26
N THR A 20 -26.34 -7.53 3.65
CA THR A 20 -25.93 -8.90 3.33
C THR A 20 -25.93 -9.22 1.83
N PRO A 21 -27.01 -9.00 1.05
CA PRO A 21 -26.97 -9.22 -0.40
C PRO A 21 -25.99 -8.27 -1.09
N LEU A 22 -25.87 -7.03 -0.61
CA LEU A 22 -24.88 -6.08 -1.12
C LEU A 22 -23.44 -6.56 -0.86
N SER A 23 -23.17 -7.15 0.31
CA SER A 23 -21.87 -7.75 0.63
C SER A 23 -21.55 -8.96 -0.23
N TRP A 24 -22.55 -9.77 -0.59
CA TRP A 24 -22.40 -10.90 -1.50
C TRP A 24 -22.11 -10.45 -2.92
N LEU A 25 -22.79 -9.41 -3.40
CA LEU A 25 -22.51 -8.80 -4.71
C LEU A 25 -21.09 -8.23 -4.77
N TYR A 26 -20.66 -7.53 -3.73
CA TYR A 26 -19.28 -7.03 -3.62
C TYR A 26 -18.27 -8.19 -3.61
N ALA A 27 -18.52 -9.23 -2.80
CA ALA A 27 -17.66 -10.40 -2.73
C ALA A 27 -17.59 -11.13 -4.08
N ALA A 28 -18.72 -11.32 -4.76
CA ALA A 28 -18.79 -11.93 -6.08
C ALA A 28 -18.01 -11.11 -7.12
N GLY A 29 -18.17 -9.78 -7.13
CA GLY A 29 -17.42 -8.88 -8.00
C GLY A 29 -15.91 -8.95 -7.74
N TRP A 30 -15.51 -8.98 -6.47
CA TRP A 30 -14.10 -9.13 -6.09
C TRP A 30 -13.52 -10.50 -6.50
N GLN A 31 -14.28 -11.58 -6.30
CA GLN A 31 -13.87 -12.93 -6.72
C GLN A 31 -13.76 -13.03 -8.24
N ALA A 32 -14.70 -12.43 -8.99
CA ALA A 32 -14.62 -12.36 -10.45
C ALA A 32 -13.38 -11.56 -10.89
N TYR A 33 -13.09 -10.43 -10.26
CA TYR A 33 -11.88 -9.65 -10.54
C TYR A 33 -10.61 -10.46 -10.26
N LEU A 34 -10.51 -11.12 -9.11
CA LEU A 34 -9.41 -12.02 -8.77
C LEU A 34 -9.27 -13.16 -9.79
N ALA A 35 -10.39 -13.77 -10.19
CA ALA A 35 -10.42 -14.84 -11.17
C ALA A 35 -9.80 -14.41 -12.51
N THR A 36 -10.00 -13.16 -12.94
CA THR A 36 -9.36 -12.66 -14.18
C THR A 36 -7.83 -12.73 -14.13
N TYR A 37 -7.22 -12.52 -12.97
CA TYR A 37 -5.76 -12.67 -12.81
C TYR A 37 -5.35 -14.12 -12.54
N ARG A 38 -6.15 -14.87 -11.75
CA ARG A 38 -5.85 -16.28 -11.40
C ARG A 38 -5.87 -17.19 -12.62
N PHE A 39 -6.83 -17.01 -13.52
CA PHE A 39 -6.97 -17.79 -14.75
C PHE A 39 -6.17 -17.20 -15.93
N GLY A 40 -5.39 -16.13 -15.70
CA GLY A 40 -4.49 -15.57 -16.71
C GLY A 40 -5.16 -14.71 -17.80
N PHE A 41 -6.47 -14.41 -17.68
CA PHE A 41 -7.16 -13.47 -18.59
C PHE A 41 -6.56 -12.06 -18.54
N LYS A 42 -6.03 -11.65 -17.38
CA LYS A 42 -5.22 -10.45 -17.21
C LYS A 42 -3.83 -10.81 -16.71
N LYS A 43 -2.79 -10.32 -17.40
CA LYS A 43 -1.40 -10.47 -16.95
C LYS A 43 -1.01 -9.29 -16.06
N ALA A 44 -0.42 -9.59 -14.91
CA ALA A 44 0.20 -8.56 -14.09
C ALA A 44 1.45 -8.01 -14.79
N ALA A 45 1.65 -6.70 -14.73
CA ALA A 45 2.85 -6.06 -15.25
C ALA A 45 4.06 -6.34 -14.33
N GLU A 46 5.24 -6.46 -14.94
CA GLU A 46 6.52 -6.70 -14.25
C GLU A 46 7.60 -5.72 -14.72
N PRO A 47 7.39 -4.39 -14.65
CA PRO A 47 8.35 -3.43 -15.18
C PRO A 47 9.66 -3.37 -14.39
N HIS A 48 9.68 -3.81 -13.13
CA HIS A 48 10.88 -3.80 -12.27
C HIS A 48 10.95 -5.05 -11.39
N ARG A 49 12.15 -5.53 -11.07
CA ARG A 49 12.39 -6.61 -10.10
C ARG A 49 13.75 -6.42 -9.41
N PRO A 50 13.87 -6.75 -8.11
CA PRO A 50 12.81 -7.28 -7.24
C PRO A 50 11.91 -6.19 -6.64
N ILE A 51 10.62 -6.51 -6.43
CA ILE A 51 9.66 -5.67 -5.73
C ILE A 51 9.24 -6.37 -4.43
N LEU A 52 9.53 -5.74 -3.29
CA LEU A 52 9.12 -6.17 -1.95
C LEU A 52 7.96 -5.28 -1.49
N CYS A 53 6.79 -5.87 -1.25
CA CYS A 53 5.65 -5.13 -0.73
C CYS A 53 5.52 -5.31 0.77
N VAL A 54 5.28 -4.22 1.49
CA VAL A 54 4.90 -4.22 2.90
C VAL A 54 3.45 -3.77 2.99
N GLY A 55 2.55 -4.62 3.49
CA GLY A 55 1.13 -4.34 3.63
C GLY A 55 0.66 -4.53 5.07
N ASN A 56 -0.53 -4.02 5.39
CA ASN A 56 -1.23 -4.31 6.63
C ASN A 56 -2.67 -4.68 6.30
N LEU A 57 -3.25 -5.59 7.08
CA LEU A 57 -4.64 -6.00 6.90
C LEU A 57 -5.64 -5.11 7.64
N GLN A 58 -5.17 -4.22 8.53
CA GLN A 58 -6.03 -3.36 9.35
C GLN A 58 -5.84 -1.87 9.04
N VAL A 59 -6.88 -1.07 9.29
CA VAL A 59 -6.80 0.39 9.21
C VAL A 59 -6.36 0.91 10.59
N GLY A 60 -5.11 1.35 10.73
CA GLY A 60 -4.55 1.82 12.00
C GLY A 60 -3.04 1.61 12.13
N GLY A 61 -2.41 2.34 13.06
CA GLY A 61 -0.97 2.36 13.31
C GLY A 61 -0.40 0.96 13.56
N SER A 62 0.17 0.37 12.51
CA SER A 62 0.44 -1.06 12.39
C SER A 62 1.92 -1.39 12.41
N GLY A 63 2.78 -0.43 12.74
CA GLY A 63 4.23 -0.65 12.74
C GLY A 63 4.85 -0.80 11.35
N LYS A 64 4.11 -0.47 10.27
CA LYS A 64 4.66 -0.48 8.90
C LYS A 64 5.88 0.42 8.76
N SER A 65 5.82 1.67 9.22
CA SER A 65 6.93 2.62 9.05
C SER A 65 8.22 2.15 9.75
N PRO A 66 8.19 1.64 11.00
CA PRO A 66 9.34 0.96 11.60
C PRO A 66 9.85 -0.24 10.81
N LEU A 67 8.96 -1.09 10.29
CA LEU A 67 9.36 -2.26 9.49
C LEU A 67 10.00 -1.84 8.17
N VAL A 68 9.40 -0.88 7.46
CA VAL A 68 9.94 -0.29 6.22
C VAL A 68 11.34 0.24 6.48
N ARG A 69 11.54 1.01 7.55
CA ARG A 69 12.85 1.51 7.95
C ARG A 69 13.85 0.37 8.21
N HIS A 70 13.45 -0.63 8.97
CA HIS A 70 14.29 -1.78 9.27
C HIS A 70 14.68 -2.57 8.01
N LEU A 71 13.75 -2.76 7.06
CA LEU A 71 14.03 -3.43 5.79
C LEU A 71 15.00 -2.63 4.93
N ILE A 72 14.90 -1.30 4.92
CA ILE A 72 15.88 -0.43 4.25
C ILE A 72 17.27 -0.67 4.84
N ASP A 73 17.41 -0.70 6.17
CA ASP A 73 18.69 -0.94 6.84
C ASP A 73 19.27 -2.32 6.53
N VAL A 74 18.45 -3.37 6.59
CA VAL A 74 18.88 -4.74 6.28
C VAL A 74 19.37 -4.83 4.83
N LEU A 75 18.59 -4.31 3.88
CA LEU A 75 18.93 -4.36 2.46
C LEU A 75 20.20 -3.56 2.14
N ARG A 76 20.33 -2.35 2.70
CA ARG A 76 21.54 -1.53 2.56
C ARG A 76 22.75 -2.20 3.21
N GLY A 77 22.58 -2.82 4.38
CA GLY A 77 23.62 -3.60 5.06
C GLY A 77 24.09 -4.81 4.24
N MET A 78 23.24 -5.34 3.36
CA MET A 78 23.59 -6.37 2.38
C MET A 78 24.22 -5.79 1.09
N GLY A 79 24.51 -4.49 1.04
CA GLY A 79 25.06 -3.81 -0.13
C GLY A 79 24.07 -3.63 -1.29
N ARG A 80 22.75 -3.67 -1.03
CA ARG A 80 21.72 -3.45 -2.05
C ARG A 80 21.33 -1.98 -2.10
N GLU A 81 21.18 -1.47 -3.31
CA GLU A 81 20.49 -0.22 -3.56
C GLU A 81 18.99 -0.41 -3.31
N VAL A 82 18.35 0.56 -2.65
CA VAL A 82 16.94 0.47 -2.24
C VAL A 82 16.24 1.73 -2.69
N VAL A 83 15.08 1.56 -3.32
CA VAL A 83 14.16 2.64 -3.68
C VAL A 83 12.81 2.37 -3.04
N VAL A 84 12.24 3.35 -2.35
CA VAL A 84 10.93 3.17 -1.70
C VAL A 84 9.83 3.83 -2.52
N SER A 85 8.71 3.14 -2.71
CA SER A 85 7.50 3.69 -3.29
C SER A 85 6.39 3.89 -2.26
N CYS A 86 5.98 5.14 -2.12
CA CYS A 86 4.93 5.57 -1.21
C CYS A 86 3.70 6.05 -1.98
N SER A 87 2.52 6.00 -1.35
CA SER A 87 1.28 6.44 -2.00
C SER A 87 1.18 7.97 -2.14
N GLY A 88 1.83 8.71 -1.25
CA GLY A 88 1.70 10.16 -1.14
C GLY A 88 0.33 10.59 -0.61
N TYR A 89 -0.30 9.81 0.27
CA TYR A 89 -1.68 10.06 0.70
C TYR A 89 -1.91 11.53 1.11
N GLY A 90 -2.95 12.16 0.54
CA GLY A 90 -3.31 13.54 0.81
C GLY A 90 -2.52 14.59 0.02
N SER A 91 -1.54 14.21 -0.80
CA SER A 91 -0.68 15.14 -1.53
C SER A 91 -1.02 15.26 -3.01
N PRO A 92 -0.70 16.39 -3.67
CA PRO A 92 -0.86 16.55 -5.12
C PRO A 92 -0.06 15.51 -5.93
N ARG A 93 1.11 15.09 -5.42
CA ARG A 93 1.97 14.10 -6.09
C ARG A 93 1.42 12.67 -6.04
N ALA A 94 0.33 12.43 -5.29
CA ALA A 94 -0.31 11.12 -5.19
C ALA A 94 -0.98 10.64 -6.48
N GLU A 95 -1.46 11.55 -7.34
CA GLU A 95 -2.33 11.20 -8.47
C GLU A 95 -1.62 10.37 -9.54
N ALA A 96 -0.33 10.63 -9.74
CA ALA A 96 0.48 9.97 -10.75
C ALA A 96 1.47 8.98 -10.10
N ALA A 97 2.68 8.92 -10.64
CA ALA A 97 3.87 8.45 -9.96
C ALA A 97 5.01 9.38 -10.36
N THR A 98 5.80 9.85 -9.40
CA THR A 98 6.87 10.83 -9.63
C THR A 98 8.08 10.48 -8.77
N LEU A 99 9.27 10.56 -9.36
CA LEU A 99 10.52 10.48 -8.62
C LEU A 99 10.68 11.75 -7.77
N ALA A 100 10.86 11.59 -6.46
CA ALA A 100 11.07 12.70 -5.56
C ALA A 100 12.45 13.33 -5.79
N PRO A 101 12.57 14.66 -5.70
CA PRO A 101 13.87 15.34 -5.78
C PRO A 101 14.77 14.93 -4.61
N GLU A 102 16.06 15.24 -4.72
CA GLU A 102 17.00 15.17 -3.61
C GLU A 102 16.71 16.27 -2.57
N GLY A 103 17.13 16.05 -1.32
CA GLY A 103 16.96 17.02 -0.23
C GLY A 103 15.67 16.82 0.59
N GLU A 104 15.29 17.83 1.37
CA GLU A 104 14.06 17.77 2.18
C GLU A 104 12.80 17.80 1.30
N LEU A 105 11.76 17.08 1.71
CA LEU A 105 10.47 17.06 1.01
C LEU A 105 9.42 17.79 1.83
N ASP A 106 8.69 18.69 1.19
CA ASP A 106 7.51 19.32 1.79
C ASP A 106 6.37 18.30 1.89
N ALA A 107 5.86 18.08 3.10
CA ALA A 107 4.75 17.18 3.37
C ALA A 107 3.45 17.63 2.68
N ALA A 108 3.25 18.94 2.45
CA ALA A 108 2.07 19.42 1.73
C ALA A 108 2.10 19.03 0.24
N GLU A 109 3.29 18.95 -0.37
CA GLU A 109 3.44 18.59 -1.79
C GLU A 109 3.59 17.08 -1.99
N TRP A 110 4.34 16.41 -1.12
CA TRP A 110 4.75 15.00 -1.29
C TRP A 110 3.98 14.04 -0.38
N GLY A 111 3.39 14.54 0.70
CA GLY A 111 2.67 13.77 1.72
C GLY A 111 3.53 13.55 2.96
N ASP A 112 2.87 13.26 4.08
CA ASP A 112 3.53 13.06 5.38
C ASP A 112 4.45 11.83 5.38
N GLU A 113 4.02 10.72 4.77
CA GLU A 113 4.81 9.47 4.75
C GLU A 113 6.15 9.63 3.99
N PRO A 114 6.20 10.15 2.75
CA PRO A 114 7.47 10.36 2.05
C PRO A 114 8.37 11.37 2.75
N ALA A 115 7.81 12.48 3.25
CA ALA A 115 8.57 13.51 3.95
C ALA A 115 9.22 12.95 5.22
N MET A 116 8.45 12.21 6.03
CA MET A 116 8.97 11.55 7.23
C MET A 116 10.05 10.52 6.90
N LEU A 117 9.87 9.69 5.86
CA LEU A 117 10.90 8.73 5.45
C LEU A 117 12.19 9.45 5.01
N ARG A 118 12.08 10.55 4.27
CA ARG A 118 13.23 11.35 3.83
C ARG A 118 13.97 11.98 5.03
N MET A 119 13.25 12.45 6.04
CA MET A 119 13.88 12.96 7.27
C MET A 119 14.66 11.86 8.02
N GLN A 120 14.15 10.63 8.02
CA GLN A 120 14.81 9.49 8.67
C GLN A 120 15.99 8.93 7.84
N VAL A 121 15.90 9.02 6.52
CA VAL A 121 16.89 8.49 5.56
C VAL A 121 17.11 9.53 4.45
N PRO A 122 18.00 10.53 4.67
CA PRO A 122 18.16 11.69 3.79
C PRO A 122 18.53 11.36 2.33
N ASP A 123 19.27 10.28 2.12
CA ASP A 123 19.79 9.84 0.84
C ASP A 123 18.89 8.80 0.14
N LEU A 124 17.68 8.55 0.66
CA LEU A 124 16.79 7.53 0.13
C LEU A 124 16.08 8.01 -1.16
N PRO A 125 16.24 7.30 -2.29
CA PRO A 125 15.41 7.54 -3.46
C PRO A 125 13.95 7.14 -3.18
N LEU A 126 13.03 8.05 -3.51
CA LEU A 126 11.61 7.89 -3.27
C LEU A 126 10.81 8.07 -4.55
N VAL A 127 9.88 7.17 -4.83
CA VAL A 127 8.88 7.33 -5.90
C VAL A 127 7.50 7.45 -5.29
N VAL A 128 6.90 8.63 -5.40
CA VAL A 128 5.61 8.94 -4.78
C VAL A 128 4.50 8.84 -5.80
N GLY A 129 3.44 8.11 -5.46
CA GLY A 129 2.20 8.10 -6.22
C GLY A 129 1.42 6.79 -6.20
N ARG A 130 0.14 6.88 -6.58
CA ARG A 130 -0.82 5.76 -6.54
C ARG A 130 -0.69 4.84 -7.75
N ARG A 131 -0.11 5.30 -8.87
CA ARG A 131 0.08 4.48 -10.08
C ARG A 131 1.26 3.54 -9.92
N ARG A 132 1.06 2.40 -9.23
CA ARG A 132 2.14 1.47 -8.84
C ARG A 132 2.92 0.88 -10.01
N VAL A 133 2.26 0.57 -11.13
CA VAL A 133 2.94 0.08 -12.35
C VAL A 133 3.85 1.17 -12.93
N LEU A 134 3.39 2.42 -12.97
CA LEU A 134 4.19 3.55 -13.43
C LEU A 134 5.35 3.83 -12.46
N ALA A 135 5.10 3.76 -11.15
CA ALA A 135 6.14 3.91 -10.14
C ALA A 135 7.25 2.86 -10.34
N ALA A 136 6.88 1.59 -10.52
CA ALA A 136 7.85 0.53 -10.80
C ALA A 136 8.60 0.76 -12.12
N ALA A 137 7.94 1.26 -13.17
CA ALA A 137 8.62 1.63 -14.41
C ALA A 137 9.63 2.78 -14.22
N ILE A 138 9.29 3.80 -13.42
CA ILE A 138 10.21 4.89 -13.06
C ILE A 138 11.43 4.34 -12.30
N VAL A 139 11.21 3.42 -11.35
CA VAL A 139 12.31 2.76 -10.63
C VAL A 139 13.20 1.99 -11.60
N HIS A 140 12.63 1.20 -12.51
CA HIS A 140 13.44 0.45 -13.47
C HIS A 140 14.29 1.35 -14.36
N GLN A 141 13.73 2.50 -14.78
CA GLN A 141 14.41 3.44 -15.65
C GLN A 141 15.60 4.12 -14.97
N HIS A 142 15.47 4.51 -13.70
CA HIS A 142 16.49 5.31 -12.99
C HIS A 142 17.40 4.45 -12.11
N PHE A 143 16.90 3.32 -11.62
CA PHE A 143 17.54 2.43 -10.64
C PHE A 143 17.32 0.95 -11.01
N PRO A 144 17.82 0.50 -12.18
CA PRO A 144 17.49 -0.82 -12.74
C PRO A 144 17.89 -2.00 -11.84
N ASN A 145 18.90 -1.82 -10.99
CA ASN A 145 19.42 -2.86 -10.10
C ASN A 145 18.90 -2.76 -8.65
N ALA A 146 18.12 -1.73 -8.34
CA ALA A 146 17.66 -1.50 -6.98
C ALA A 146 16.56 -2.46 -6.55
N VAL A 147 16.47 -2.70 -5.26
CA VAL A 147 15.31 -3.35 -4.65
C VAL A 147 14.23 -2.29 -4.45
N MET A 148 13.07 -2.47 -5.08
CA MET A 148 11.92 -1.59 -4.85
C MET A 148 11.16 -2.08 -3.62
N LEU A 149 11.07 -1.23 -2.60
CA LEU A 149 10.23 -1.46 -1.44
C LEU A 149 8.93 -0.66 -1.59
N MET A 150 7.78 -1.32 -1.59
CA MET A 150 6.49 -0.68 -1.81
C MET A 150 5.66 -0.72 -0.52
N ASP A 151 5.27 0.45 -0.02
CA ASP A 151 4.32 0.55 1.08
C ASP A 151 2.89 0.49 0.54
N ASP A 152 2.10 -0.42 1.11
CA ASP A 152 0.67 -0.58 0.90
C ASP A 152 0.26 -0.86 -0.55
N GLY A 153 0.92 -1.85 -1.16
CA GLY A 153 0.59 -2.33 -2.50
C GLY A 153 0.03 -3.75 -2.54
N PHE A 154 -0.25 -4.39 -1.40
CA PHE A 154 -0.62 -5.82 -1.34
C PHE A 154 -1.81 -6.13 -2.26
N GLN A 155 -2.86 -5.32 -2.19
CA GLN A 155 -4.10 -5.47 -2.98
C GLN A 155 -3.95 -5.06 -4.45
N HIS A 156 -2.83 -4.46 -4.86
CA HIS A 156 -2.62 -4.02 -6.24
C HIS A 156 -2.23 -5.19 -7.17
N LEU A 157 -3.21 -6.01 -7.56
CA LEU A 157 -3.05 -7.16 -8.46
C LEU A 157 -2.39 -6.85 -9.82
N PRO A 158 -2.58 -5.66 -10.44
CA PRO A 158 -1.95 -5.36 -11.73
C PRO A 158 -0.41 -5.31 -11.71
N LEU A 159 0.24 -5.20 -10.55
CA LEU A 159 1.70 -5.22 -10.41
C LEU A 159 2.13 -6.51 -9.72
N ARG A 160 3.02 -7.26 -10.37
CA ARG A 160 3.61 -8.45 -9.76
C ARG A 160 4.65 -8.04 -8.72
N LYS A 161 4.55 -8.63 -7.53
CA LYS A 161 5.56 -8.49 -6.47
C LYS A 161 6.39 -9.75 -6.38
N THR A 162 7.67 -9.60 -6.02
CA THR A 162 8.55 -10.72 -5.73
C THR A 162 8.22 -11.33 -4.37
N LEU A 163 8.00 -10.47 -3.36
CA LEU A 163 7.62 -10.87 -2.00
C LEU A 163 6.59 -9.88 -1.47
N SER A 164 5.64 -10.37 -0.67
CA SER A 164 4.72 -9.52 0.08
C SER A 164 4.76 -9.91 1.55
N ILE A 165 5.14 -8.95 2.40
CA ILE A 165 5.14 -9.06 3.85
C ILE A 165 3.87 -8.37 4.35
N VAL A 166 3.02 -9.11 5.04
CA VAL A 166 1.75 -8.61 5.55
C VAL A 166 1.82 -8.61 7.07
N LEU A 167 1.63 -7.43 7.66
CA LEU A 167 1.52 -7.28 9.10
C LEU A 167 0.10 -7.67 9.55
N ASP A 168 0.04 -8.52 10.58
CA ASP A 168 -1.18 -8.88 11.31
C ASP A 168 -0.94 -8.59 12.79
N PRO A 169 -1.75 -7.73 13.44
CA PRO A 169 -1.53 -7.43 14.85
C PRO A 169 -1.82 -8.66 15.74
N LEU A 170 -1.08 -8.74 16.84
CA LEU A 170 -1.16 -9.81 17.84
C LEU A 170 -2.56 -10.00 18.46
N GLN A 171 -3.45 -9.01 18.34
CA GLN A 171 -4.85 -9.12 18.73
C GLN A 171 -5.76 -8.57 17.62
N PRO A 172 -6.44 -9.43 16.84
CA PRO A 172 -7.42 -8.97 15.87
C PRO A 172 -8.58 -8.28 16.61
N LYS A 173 -8.84 -7.02 16.28
CA LYS A 173 -9.96 -6.23 16.85
C LYS A 173 -11.37 -6.77 16.54
N ASN A 174 -11.46 -7.95 15.90
CA ASN A 174 -12.70 -8.53 15.42
C ASN A 174 -13.08 -9.85 16.12
N ARG A 175 -13.02 -9.86 17.46
CA ARG A 175 -13.81 -10.80 18.29
C ARG A 175 -14.87 -10.01 19.07
N ARG A 176 -16.03 -9.83 18.44
CA ARG A 176 -17.32 -9.83 19.12
C ARG A 176 -18.26 -10.72 18.33
#